data_AF-A0A1T1H6J8-F1
#
_entry.id   AF-A0A1T1H6J8-F1
#
_cell.length_a   1.000
_cell.length_b   1.000
_cell.length_c   1.000
_cell.angle_alpha   90.00
_cell.angle_beta   90.00
_cell.angle_gamma   90.00
#
_symmetry.space_group_name_H-M   'P 1'
#
loop_
_entity.id
_entity.type
_entity.pdbx_description
1 polymer ?
#
loop_
_entity_poly.entity_id
_entity_poly.type
_entity_poly.pdbx_seq_one_letter_code
_entity_poly.pdbx_strand_id
1 'polypeptide(L)' 'MIVMKKNKKYLSYVKQEEGLDYWELSEVNFVDQSGWYWTSDYEKAKYFMSVRDANIFLAKKKGDFWEGVEIVNE' A
#
# COMPACT_ATOMS: atom_id res chain seq x y z
N MET A 1 14.05 10.10 -2.91
CA MET A 1 13.51 8.86 -2.32
C MET A 1 12.76 8.11 -3.41
N ILE A 2 12.81 6.77 -3.41
CA ILE A 2 12.21 5.99 -4.50
C ILE A 2 10.81 5.58 -4.09
N VAL A 3 9.82 5.94 -4.91
CA VAL A 3 8.39 5.69 -4.65
C VAL A 3 7.70 5.16 -5.90
N MET A 4 6.54 4.53 -5.69
CA MET A 4 5.64 4.14 -6.78
C MET A 4 4.53 5.18 -6.92
N LYS A 5 4.27 5.59 -8.17
CA LYS A 5 3.30 6.62 -8.52
C LYS A 5 2.33 6.12 -9.58
N LYS A 6 1.06 6.48 -9.47
CA LYS A 6 0.01 6.23 -10.47
C LYS A 6 -0.99 7.38 -10.42
N ASN A 7 -1.32 7.98 -11.56
CA ASN A 7 -2.29 9.08 -11.63
C ASN A 7 -2.04 10.21 -10.61
N LYS A 8 -0.77 10.64 -10.47
CA LYS A 8 -0.31 11.64 -9.48
C LYS A 8 -0.50 11.25 -8.00
N LYS A 9 -0.79 9.99 -7.71
CA LYS A 9 -0.90 9.44 -6.35
C LYS A 9 0.25 8.48 -6.07
N TYR A 10 0.62 8.38 -4.80
CA TYR A 10 1.66 7.53 -4.27
C TYR A 10 1.07 6.26 -3.66
N LEU A 11 1.81 5.16 -3.77
CA LEU A 11 1.43 3.90 -3.14
C LEU A 11 1.61 4.01 -1.62
N SER A 12 0.60 3.60 -0.85
CA SER A 12 0.67 3.48 0.60
C SER A 12 0.08 2.15 1.07
N TYR A 13 0.39 1.77 2.32
CA TYR A 13 -0.14 0.57 2.96
C TYR A 13 -0.86 0.97 4.24
N VAL A 14 -2.09 0.51 4.40
CA VAL A 14 -2.79 0.56 5.68
C VAL A 14 -2.64 -0.80 6.34
N LYS A 15 -2.12 -0.80 7.57
CA LYS A 15 -2.11 -1.96 8.45
C LYS A 15 -3.10 -1.65 9.57
N GLN A 16 -4.14 -2.45 9.75
CA GLN A 16 -4.86 -2.39 11.03
C GLN A 16 -3.96 -3.00 12.10
N GLU A 17 -3.82 -2.31 13.22
CA GLU A 17 -3.29 -2.95 14.43
C GLU A 17 -4.37 -3.89 14.95
N GLU A 18 -3.99 -5.14 15.24
CA GLU A 18 -4.85 -6.05 16.00
C GLU A 18 -5.05 -5.39 17.37
N GLY A 19 -6.15 -4.67 17.52
CA GLY A 19 -6.63 -4.27 18.84
C GLY A 19 -6.95 -5.54 19.58
N LEU A 20 -6.04 -5.97 20.47
CA LEU A 20 -6.33 -6.85 21.59
C LEU A 20 -7.27 -6.13 22.56
N ASP A 21 -8.49 -5.83 22.12
CA ASP A 21 -9.55 -5.40 23.01
C ASP A 21 -10.60 -6.49 23.02
N TYR A 22 -10.64 -7.15 24.19
CA TYR A 22 -11.73 -7.98 24.66
C TYR A 22 -13.05 -7.20 24.50
N TRP A 23 -13.71 -7.36 23.37
CA TRP A 23 -15.10 -6.96 23.20
C TRP A 23 -15.85 -8.08 22.50
N GLU A 24 -16.91 -8.50 23.17
CA GLU A 24 -17.74 -9.66 22.85
C GLU A 24 -18.00 -9.77 21.35
N LEU A 25 -17.75 -10.97 20.82
CA LEU A 25 -18.04 -11.38 19.45
C LEU A 25 -19.55 -11.21 19.16
N SER A 26 -19.96 -10.02 18.73
CA SER A 26 -21.15 -9.88 17.89
C SER A 26 -20.72 -10.20 16.46
N GLU A 27 -21.29 -11.27 15.90
CA GLU A 27 -21.04 -11.80 14.56
C GLU A 27 -21.42 -10.81 13.43
N VAL A 28 -20.70 -9.68 13.33
CA VAL A 28 -20.86 -8.72 12.24
C VAL A 28 -19.49 -8.48 11.61
N ASN A 29 -19.17 -9.36 10.66
CA ASN A 29 -18.22 -9.15 9.57
C ASN A 29 -16.99 -8.30 9.91
N PHE A 30 -16.01 -8.90 10.61
CA PHE A 30 -14.65 -8.35 10.66
C PHE A 30 -14.03 -8.47 9.27
N VAL A 31 -14.28 -7.48 8.40
CA VAL A 31 -13.66 -7.37 7.08
C VAL A 31 -12.28 -6.78 7.29
N ASP A 32 -11.22 -7.59 7.11
CA ASP A 32 -9.84 -7.11 7.09
C ASP A 32 -9.70 -6.02 6.01
N GLN A 33 -9.47 -4.77 6.45
CA GLN A 33 -9.26 -3.63 5.56
C GLN A 33 -7.76 -3.34 5.34
N SER A 34 -6.86 -4.21 5.79
CA SER A 34 -5.42 -4.05 5.55
C SER A 34 -5.11 -4.18 4.06
N GLY A 35 -4.38 -3.22 3.49
CA GLY A 35 -4.21 -3.23 2.04
C GLY A 35 -3.40 -2.08 1.46
N TRP A 36 -3.10 -2.25 0.18
CA TRP A 36 -2.45 -1.25 -0.65
C TRP A 36 -3.48 -0.26 -1.18
N TYR A 37 -3.17 1.02 -1.12
CA TYR A 37 -4.02 2.08 -1.67
C TYR A 37 -3.19 3.22 -2.27
N TRP A 38 -3.85 4.04 -3.10
CA TRP A 38 -3.23 5.20 -3.75
C TRP A 38 -3.62 6.49 -3.02
N THR A 39 -2.65 7.23 -2.50
CA THR A 39 -2.84 8.47 -1.74
C THR A 39 -2.18 9.66 -2.43
N SER A 40 -2.71 10.88 -2.27
CA SER A 40 -2.02 12.11 -2.69
C SER A 40 -0.97 12.58 -1.69
N ASP A 41 -0.94 11.99 -0.49
CA ASP A 41 -0.04 12.34 0.59
C ASP A 41 1.33 11.64 0.42
N TYR A 42 2.35 12.43 0.08
CA TYR A 42 3.71 11.92 -0.12
C TYR A 42 4.32 11.36 1.16
N GLU A 43 4.01 11.94 2.32
CA GLU A 43 4.61 11.53 3.59
C GLU A 43 4.17 10.11 3.99
N LYS A 44 2.97 9.70 3.54
CA LYS A 44 2.44 8.35 3.74
C LYS A 44 2.86 7.36 2.66
N ALA A 45 3.67 7.78 1.69
CA ALA A 45 4.11 6.91 0.61
C ALA A 45 4.99 5.77 1.14
N LYS A 46 4.89 4.62 0.48
CA LYS A 46 5.87 3.56 0.64
C LYS A 46 7.17 3.95 -0.06
N TYR A 47 8.22 4.11 0.74
CA TYR A 47 9.57 4.30 0.26
C TYR A 47 10.26 2.96 -0.02
N PHE A 48 11.09 2.96 -1.07
CA PHE A 48 11.95 1.86 -1.45
C PHE A 48 13.41 2.29 -1.33
N MET A 49 14.27 1.37 -0.93
CA MET A 49 15.72 1.63 -0.80
C MET A 49 16.40 1.79 -2.17
N SER A 50 15.89 1.11 -3.19
CA SER A 50 16.42 1.17 -4.55
C SER A 50 15.33 0.97 -5.61
N VAL A 51 15.64 1.35 -6.85
CA VAL A 51 14.76 1.11 -8.01
C VAL A 51 14.62 -0.39 -8.24
N ARG A 52 15.66 -1.17 -7.94
CA ARG A 52 15.63 -2.63 -7.99
C ARG A 52 14.60 -3.21 -7.02
N ASP A 53 14.57 -2.73 -5.78
CA ASP A 53 13.62 -3.21 -4.76
C ASP A 53 12.17 -2.90 -5.15
N ALA A 54 11.95 -1.70 -5.70
CA ALA A 54 10.64 -1.31 -6.24
C ALA A 54 10.21 -2.23 -7.40
N ASN A 55 11.10 -2.53 -8.35
CA ASN A 55 10.79 -3.44 -9.44
C ASN A 55 10.49 -4.87 -8.96
N ILE A 56 11.28 -5.40 -8.03
CA ILE A 56 11.03 -6.73 -7.44
C ILE A 56 9.68 -6.77 -6.72
N PHE A 57 9.33 -5.69 -6.02
CA PHE A 57 8.02 -5.58 -5.36
C PHE A 57 6.88 -5.59 -6.39
N LEU A 58 6.97 -4.77 -7.44
CA LEU A 58 5.93 -4.65 -8.48
C LEU A 58 5.75 -5.95 -9.27
N ALA A 59 6.85 -6.65 -9.59
CA ALA A 59 6.82 -7.92 -10.33
C ALA A 59 6.04 -9.04 -9.62
N LYS A 60 5.88 -8.94 -8.29
CA LYS A 60 5.09 -9.89 -7.49
C LYS A 60 3.60 -9.56 -7.44
N LYS A 61 3.17 -8.43 -8.01
CA LYS A 61 1.80 -7.94 -7.95
C LYS A 61 1.07 -8.20 -9.27
N LYS A 62 -0.25 -8.38 -9.18
CA LYS A 62 -1.12 -8.68 -10.33
C LYS A 62 -2.43 -7.90 -10.22
N GLY A 63 -3.04 -7.64 -11.37
CA GLY A 63 -4.35 -6.97 -11.51
C GLY A 63 -4.27 -5.46 -11.72
N ASP A 64 -5.39 -4.90 -12.16
CA ASP A 64 -5.59 -3.53 -12.65
C ASP A 64 -5.12 -2.44 -11.67
N PHE A 65 -5.09 -2.76 -10.37
CA PHE A 65 -4.55 -1.87 -9.34
C PHE A 65 -3.12 -1.42 -9.65
N TRP A 66 -2.29 -2.32 -10.19
CA TRP A 66 -0.86 -2.15 -10.44
C TRP A 66 -0.51 -1.73 -11.87
N GLU A 67 -1.48 -1.71 -12.77
CA GLU A 67 -1.25 -1.30 -14.16
C GLU A 67 -0.93 0.20 -14.24
N GLY A 68 0.03 0.56 -15.11
CA GLY A 68 0.44 1.96 -15.30
C GLY A 68 1.17 2.57 -14.11
N VAL A 69 1.73 1.76 -13.22
CA VAL A 69 2.57 2.24 -12.11
C VAL A 69 3.93 2.67 -12.64
N GLU A 70 4.36 3.84 -12.20
CA GLU A 70 5.67 4.41 -12.47
C GLU A 70 6.53 4.34 -11.22
N ILE A 71 7.82 4.03 -11.38
CA ILE A 71 8.80 4.11 -10.30
C ILE A 71 9.58 5.42 -10.50
N VAL A 72 9.48 6.32 -9.53
CA VAL A 72 10.10 7.65 -9.59
C VAL A 72 11.04 7.87 -8.42
N ASN A 73 12.01 8.77 -8.59
CA ASN A 73 12.90 9.22 -7.53
C ASN A 73 12.58 10.70 -7.24
N GLU A 74 11.90 10.96 -6.12
CA GLU A 74 11.44 12.29 -5.66
C GLU A 74 12.00 12.66 -4.28
#